data_AF-A0A2H0QAF8-F1
#
_entry.id   AF-A0A2H0QAF8-F1
#
_cell.length_a   1.000
_cell.length_b   1.000
_cell.length_c   1.000
_cell.angle_alpha   90.00
_cell.angle_beta   90.00
_cell.angle_gamma   90.00
#
_symmetry.space_group_name_H-M   'P 1'
#
loop_
_entity.id
_entity.type
_entity.pdbx_description
1 polymer ?
#
loop_
_entity_poly.entity_id
_entity_poly.type
_entity_poly.pdbx_seq_one_letter_code
_entity_poly.pdbx_strand_id
1 'polypeptide(L)' 'MVLQAMIDYNNYNQAVIVTSDGDFYCLVKYLYENNKLLKILSPYTKTCSNLLKQEAKTKLVFMDNLRQKLAYKKKNTA' A
#
# COMPACT_ATOMS: atom_id res chain seq x y z
N MET A 1 4.03 -14.78 -0.13
CA MET A 1 3.06 -13.83 0.48
C MET A 1 1.70 -13.83 -0.21
N VAL A 2 1.62 -13.81 -1.55
CA VAL A 2 0.32 -13.75 -2.27
C VAL A 2 -0.66 -14.84 -1.84
N LEU A 3 -0.19 -16.09 -1.72
CA LEU A 3 -1.04 -17.22 -1.36
C LEU A 3 -1.67 -17.07 0.04
N GLN A 4 -0.92 -16.58 1.03
CA GLN A 4 -1.45 -16.38 2.38
C GLN A 4 -2.58 -15.35 2.39
N ALA A 5 -2.43 -14.25 1.63
CA ALA A 5 -3.49 -13.24 1.49
C ALA A 5 -4.78 -13.83 0.86
N MET A 6 -4.64 -14.82 -0.03
CA MET A 6 -5.78 -15.51 -0.63
C MET A 6 -6.42 -16.55 0.32
N ILE A 7 -5.62 -17.24 1.14
CA ILE A 7 -6.13 -18.15 2.18
C ILE A 7 -6.96 -17.36 3.20
N ASP A 8 -6.43 -16.22 3.65
CA ASP A 8 -7.10 -15.35 4.61
C ASP A 8 -8.15 -14.44 3.98
N TYR A 9 -8.43 -14.59 2.69
CA TYR A 9 -9.28 -13.66 1.95
C TYR A 9 -10.61 -13.43 2.66
N ASN A 10 -11.27 -14.48 3.15
CA ASN A 10 -12.57 -14.34 3.82
C ASN A 10 -12.49 -13.84 5.28
N ASN A 11 -11.29 -13.74 5.84
CA ASN A 11 -11.06 -13.34 7.23
C ASN A 11 -10.91 -11.82 7.41
N TYR A 12 -11.01 -11.03 6.32
CA TYR A 12 -10.95 -9.58 6.37
C TYR A 12 -11.92 -8.92 5.38
N ASN A 13 -12.41 -7.74 5.73
CA ASN A 13 -13.30 -6.95 4.87
C ASN A 13 -12.53 -6.31 3.71
N GLN A 14 -11.43 -5.61 4.03
CA GLN A 14 -10.58 -4.98 3.03
C GLN A 14 -9.10 -5.03 3.43
N ALA A 15 -8.21 -5.09 2.45
CA ALA A 15 -6.77 -5.18 2.63
C ALA A 15 -6.08 -3.83 2.44
N VAL A 16 -5.08 -3.56 3.28
CA VAL A 16 -4.08 -2.52 3.05
C VAL A 16 -2.77 -3.22 2.69
N ILE A 17 -2.23 -2.96 1.50
CA ILE A 17 -0.98 -3.55 1.03
C ILE A 17 0.13 -2.51 1.18
N VAL A 18 1.17 -2.82 1.95
CA VAL A 18 2.36 -1.97 2.10
C VAL A 18 3.48 -2.52 1.22
N THR A 19 3.65 -1.94 0.03
CA THR A 19 4.71 -2.36 -0.90
C THR A 19 5.02 -1.28 -1.92
N SER A 20 6.26 -1.27 -2.40
CA SER A 20 6.67 -0.51 -3.60
C SER A 20 6.96 -1.44 -4.79
N ASP A 21 6.80 -2.75 -4.61
CA ASP A 21 7.20 -3.79 -5.56
C ASP A 21 6.07 -4.16 -6.54
N GLY A 22 6.40 -4.14 -7.84
CA GLY A 22 5.49 -4.49 -8.91
C GLY A 22 5.04 -5.95 -8.91
N ASP A 23 5.76 -6.85 -8.24
CA ASP A 23 5.43 -8.28 -8.20
C ASP A 23 4.08 -8.58 -7.54
N PHE A 24 3.60 -7.67 -6.69
CA PHE A 24 2.27 -7.77 -6.06
C PHE A 24 1.14 -7.23 -6.94
N TYR A 25 1.42 -6.84 -8.19
CA TYR A 25 0.44 -6.35 -9.15
C TYR A 25 -0.78 -7.27 -9.26
N CYS A 26 -0.57 -8.58 -9.39
CA CYS A 26 -1.64 -9.54 -9.57
C CYS A 26 -2.59 -9.59 -8.37
N LEU A 27 -2.04 -9.56 -7.15
CA LEU A 27 -2.80 -9.52 -5.91
C LEU A 27 -3.57 -8.20 -5.79
N VAL A 28 -2.90 -7.07 -6.03
CA VAL A 28 -3.49 -5.74 -5.99
C VAL A 28 -4.69 -5.66 -6.93
N LYS A 29 -4.52 -6.09 -8.19
CA LYS A 29 -5.57 -6.07 -9.21
C LYS A 29 -6.76 -6.93 -8.78
N TYR A 30 -6.50 -8.17 -8.35
CA TYR A 30 -7.56 -9.08 -7.89
C TYR A 30 -8.35 -8.49 -6.71
N LEU A 31 -7.67 -7.95 -5.70
CA LEU A 31 -8.34 -7.33 -4.56
C LEU A 31 -9.11 -6.06 -4.97
N TYR A 32 -8.58 -5.28 -5.92
CA TYR A 32 -9.25 -4.07 -6.42
C TYR A 32 -10.56 -4.41 -7.13
N GLU A 33 -10.52 -5.36 -8.08
CA GLU A 33 -11.69 -5.81 -8.85
C GLU A 33 -12.79 -6.40 -7.96
N ASN A 34 -12.40 -7.05 -6.85
CA ASN A 34 -13.34 -7.62 -5.89
C ASN A 34 -13.79 -6.63 -4.79
N ASN A 35 -13.53 -5.32 -4.93
CA ASN A 35 -13.81 -4.30 -3.91
C ASN A 35 -13.17 -4.56 -2.52
N LYS A 36 -12.17 -5.42 -2.48
CA LYS A 36 -11.47 -5.89 -1.28
C LYS A 36 -10.19 -5.12 -1.01
N LEU A 37 -9.71 -4.30 -1.93
CA LEU A 37 -8.56 -3.43 -1.71
C LEU A 37 -9.01 -2.11 -1.07
N LEU A 38 -8.49 -1.81 0.12
CA LEU A 38 -8.70 -0.52 0.78
C LEU A 38 -7.70 0.53 0.26
N LYS A 39 -6.41 0.29 0.47
CA LYS A 39 -5.31 1.19 0.11
C LYS A 39 -4.01 0.45 -0.18
N ILE A 40 -3.15 1.06 -0.97
CA ILE A 40 -1.77 0.64 -1.15
C ILE A 40 -0.87 1.72 -0.57
N LEU A 41 0.04 1.34 0.31
CA LEU A 41 1.03 2.21 0.92
C LEU A 41 2.38 1.93 0.27
N SER A 42 2.88 2.89 -0.50
CA SER A 42 4.21 2.79 -1.08
C SER A 42 5.21 3.55 -0.19
N PRO A 43 6.16 2.85 0.46
CA PRO A 43 7.16 3.50 1.32
C PRO A 43 8.08 4.45 0.56
N TYR A 44 8.34 4.20 -0.73
CA TYR A 44 9.22 5.03 -1.54
C TYR A 44 8.51 5.57 -2.79
N THR A 45 8.48 6.90 -2.93
CA THR A 45 7.93 7.56 -4.14
C THR A 45 8.77 7.31 -5.40
N LYS A 46 10.10 7.23 -5.26
CA LYS A 46 11.04 7.15 -6.40
C LYS A 46 11.07 5.79 -7.10
N THR A 47 10.97 4.69 -6.36
CA THR A 47 11.05 3.33 -6.90
C THR A 47 9.68 2.69 -7.15
N CYS A 48 8.59 3.42 -6.90
CA CYS A 48 7.25 2.89 -7.10
C CYS A 48 6.99 2.60 -8.59
N SER A 49 6.82 1.32 -8.91
CA SER A 49 6.59 0.81 -10.27
C SER A 49 5.41 1.50 -10.96
N ASN A 50 5.56 1.80 -12.24
CA ASN A 50 4.51 2.44 -13.05
C ASN A 50 3.23 1.58 -13.13
N LEU A 51 3.36 0.26 -13.17
CA LEU A 51 2.25 -0.71 -13.11
C LEU A 51 1.42 -0.56 -11.82
N LEU A 52 2.09 -0.40 -10.67
CA LEU A 52 1.46 -0.18 -9.38
C LEU A 52 0.70 1.16 -9.35
N LYS A 53 1.29 2.21 -9.93
CA LYS A 53 0.64 3.53 -10.03
C LYS A 53 -0.62 3.50 -10.91
N GLN A 54 -0.61 2.72 -11.99
CA GLN A 54 -1.76 2.58 -12.90
C GLN A 54 -2.91 1.80 -12.27
N GLU A 55 -2.65 0.68 -11.60
CA GLU A 55 -3.71 -0.14 -10.99
C GLU A 55 -4.24 0.43 -9.68
N ALA A 56 -3.34 0.98 -8.85
CA ALA A 56 -3.74 1.52 -7.57
C ALA A 56 -4.61 2.77 -7.70
N LYS A 57 -4.69 3.40 -8.89
CA LYS A 57 -5.49 4.58 -9.21
C LYS A 57 -5.52 5.59 -8.05
N THR A 58 -6.66 5.72 -7.37
CA THR A 58 -6.91 6.65 -6.26
C THR A 58 -6.59 6.08 -4.87
N LYS A 59 -6.29 4.78 -4.77
CA LYS A 59 -6.03 4.05 -3.54
C LYS A 59 -4.54 4.00 -3.16
N LEU A 60 -3.65 4.54 -3.99
CA LEU A 60 -2.22 4.66 -3.69
C LEU A 60 -1.94 5.84 -2.77
N VAL A 61 -1.24 5.57 -1.66
CA VAL A 61 -0.76 6.58 -0.74
C VAL A 61 0.74 6.42 -0.58
N PHE A 62 1.47 7.50 -0.88
CA PHE A 62 2.91 7.54 -0.67
C PHE A 62 3.23 7.94 0.76
N MET A 63 4.11 7.17 1.42
CA MET A 63 4.49 7.45 2.80
C MET A 63 5.34 8.71 2.94
N ASP A 64 6.04 9.14 1.89
CA ASP A 64 6.76 10.42 1.86
C ASP A 64 5.84 11.61 2.20
N ASN A 65 4.60 11.58 1.73
CA ASN A 65 3.60 12.62 2.03
C ASN A 65 3.17 12.61 3.50
N LEU A 66 3.35 11.49 4.20
CA LEU A 66 2.99 11.34 5.61
C LEU A 66 4.12 11.76 6.55
N ARG A 67 5.32 12.03 6.03
CA ARG A 67 6.49 12.41 6.83
C ARG A 67 6.22 13.61 7.74
N GLN A 68 5.47 14.61 7.28
CA GLN A 68 5.14 15.78 8.13
C GLN A 68 4.31 15.42 9.36
N LYS A 69 3.48 14.37 9.27
CA LYS A 69 2.61 13.91 10.36
C LYS A 69 3.28 12.84 11.23
N LEU A 70 4.08 11.97 10.63
CA LEU A 70 4.63 10.77 11.28
C LEU A 70 6.10 10.92 11.69
N ALA A 71 6.83 11.91 11.18
CA ALA A 71 8.23 12.06 11.51
C ALA A 71 8.40 12.32 13.01
N TYR A 72 9.34 11.59 13.60
CA TYR A 72 9.78 11.84 14.96
C TYR A 72 10.31 13.28 15.08
N LYS A 73 9.64 14.09 15.88
CA LYS A 73 10.10 15.44 16.23
C LYS A 73 10.81 15.34 17.57
N LYS A 74 12.14 15.45 17.55
CA LYS A 74 12.93 15.56 18.78
C LYS A 74 12.44 16.82 19.50
N LYS A 75 11.85 16.66 20.68
CA LYS A 75 11.53 17.81 21.53
C LYS A 75 12.87 18.38 21.99
N ASN A 76 13.15 19.64 21.64
CA ASN A 76 14.22 20.38 22.28
C ASN A 76 13.77 20.63 23.72
N THR A 77 14.32 19.89 24.66
CA THR A 77 14.30 20.25 26.07
C THR A 77 15.28 21.40 26.23
N ALA A 78 14.73 22.60 26.45
CA ALA A 78 15.48 23.75 26.94
C ALA A 78 15.77 23.59 28.43
#